data_AF-A0A920UZ74-F1
#
_entry.id   AF-A0A920UZ74-F1
#
_cell.length_a   1.000
_cell.length_b   1.000
_cell.length_c   1.000
_cell.angle_alpha   90.00
_cell.angle_beta   90.00
_cell.angle_gamma   90.00
#
_symmetry.space_group_name_H-M   'P 1'
#
loop_
_entity.id
_entity.type
_entity.pdbx_description
1 polymer ?
#
loop_
_entity_poly.entity_id
_entity_poly.type
_entity_poly.pdbx_seq_one_letter_code
_entity_poly.pdbx_strand_id
1 'polypeptide(L)'
;MLADWTGTSEQVKGAINNTLSFTQAAVYCCVRSVLPKGIPNNEGVFRAIKVTAPEGTIANMVLPGACAARGLTGFRIGRLLFWRIGNDVA
;
A
#
# COMPACT_ATOMS: atom_id res chain seq x y z
N MET A 1 -13.36 -3.25 1.71
CA MET A 1 -12.15 -4.07 2.01
C MET A 1 -11.25 -3.29 2.97
N LEU A 2 -10.57 -3.97 3.90
CA LEU A 2 -9.55 -3.38 4.78
C LEU A 2 -8.17 -3.95 4.44
N ALA A 3 -7.19 -3.10 4.16
CA ALA A 3 -5.78 -3.43 4.08
C ALA A 3 -5.07 -2.92 5.34
N ASP A 4 -4.91 -3.80 6.32
CA ASP A 4 -4.26 -3.51 7.60
C ASP A 4 -2.77 -3.89 7.55
N TRP A 5 -1.92 -2.90 7.80
CA TRP A 5 -0.46 -3.03 7.83
C TRP A 5 0.10 -3.03 9.26
N THR A 6 -0.75 -3.26 10.26
CA THR A 6 -0.30 -3.52 11.64
C THR A 6 0.67 -4.70 11.69
N GLY A 7 1.74 -4.58 12.48
CA GLY A 7 2.79 -5.60 12.58
C GLY A 7 3.89 -5.51 11.51
N THR A 8 3.81 -4.52 10.60
CA THR A 8 4.94 -4.20 9.73
C THR A 8 6.12 -3.64 10.52
N SER A 9 7.33 -3.77 9.96
CA SER A 9 8.55 -3.26 10.56
C SER A 9 8.50 -1.75 10.79
N GLU A 10 9.26 -1.29 11.80
CA GLU A 10 9.54 0.12 12.01
C GLU A 10 10.20 0.77 10.78
N GLN A 11 10.02 2.09 10.65
CA GLN A 11 10.70 2.88 9.63
C GLN A 11 12.22 2.81 9.82
N VAL A 12 12.95 2.84 8.71
CA VAL A 12 14.42 2.72 8.69
C VAL A 12 15.10 4.06 8.42
N LYS A 13 16.40 4.15 8.72
CA LYS A 13 17.22 5.35 8.42
C LYS A 13 17.37 5.61 6.92
N GLY A 14 17.28 4.56 6.09
CA GLY A 14 17.40 4.66 4.63
C GLY A 14 16.17 5.28 3.96
N ALA A 15 16.30 5.67 2.70
CA ALA A 15 15.25 6.38 1.97
C ALA A 15 14.09 5.50 1.44
N ILE A 16 13.92 4.28 1.97
CA ILE A 16 12.96 3.28 1.47
C ILE A 16 11.61 3.31 2.19
N ASN A 17 11.39 4.26 3.10
CA ASN A 17 10.14 4.34 3.85
C ASN A 17 9.01 4.92 3.01
N ASN A 18 7.79 4.44 3.25
CA ASN A 18 6.60 4.93 2.58
C ASN A 18 5.85 5.93 3.46
N THR A 19 5.29 6.97 2.84
CA THR A 19 4.16 7.71 3.44
C THR A 19 2.91 6.83 3.39
N LEU A 20 1.94 7.06 4.27
CA LEU A 20 0.65 6.38 4.20
C LEU A 20 -0.01 6.53 2.82
N SER A 21 0.10 7.71 2.20
CA SER A 21 -0.43 7.99 0.87
C SER A 21 0.18 7.10 -0.23
N PHE A 22 1.46 6.77 -0.12
CA PHE A 22 2.10 5.86 -1.08
C PHE A 22 1.65 4.41 -0.87
N THR A 23 1.53 3.98 0.38
CA THR A 23 0.99 2.67 0.72
C THR A 23 -0.47 2.52 0.23
N GLN A 24 -1.29 3.56 0.40
CA GLN A 24 -2.63 3.64 -0.18
C GLN A 24 -2.62 3.50 -1.70
N ALA A 25 -1.78 4.29 -2.39
CA ALA A 25 -1.68 4.23 -3.84
C ALA A 25 -1.28 2.83 -4.36
N ALA A 26 -0.36 2.15 -3.66
CA ALA A 26 0.01 0.78 -4.00
C ALA A 26 -1.16 -0.21 -3.85
N VAL A 27 -1.93 -0.10 -2.76
CA VAL A 27 -3.15 -0.91 -2.56
C VAL A 27 -4.18 -0.63 -3.66
N TYR A 28 -4.46 0.65 -3.93
CA TYR A 28 -5.44 1.04 -4.96
C TYR A 28 -5.03 0.55 -6.34
N CYS A 29 -3.75 0.64 -6.68
CA CYS A 29 -3.22 0.11 -7.92
C CYS A 29 -3.47 -1.39 -8.05
N CYS A 30 -3.05 -2.19 -7.05
CA CYS A 30 -3.22 -3.65 -7.08
C CYS A 30 -4.69 -4.07 -7.16
N VAL A 31 -5.57 -3.43 -6.38
CA VAL A 31 -7.01 -3.72 -6.44
C VAL A 31 -7.56 -3.32 -7.80
N ARG A 32 -7.24 -2.12 -8.29
CA ARG A 32 -7.73 -1.65 -9.59
C ARG A 32 -7.29 -2.56 -10.74
N SER A 33 -6.09 -3.14 -10.67
CA SER A 33 -5.57 -4.04 -11.69
C SER A 33 -6.35 -5.34 -11.83
N VAL A 34 -7.06 -5.80 -10.80
CA VAL A 34 -7.86 -7.04 -10.84
C VAL A 34 -9.36 -6.80 -11.05
N LEU A 35 -9.81 -5.55 -10.94
CA LEU A 35 -11.22 -5.20 -11.16
C LEU A 35 -11.64 -5.32 -12.64
N PRO A 36 -12.91 -5.68 -12.92
CA PRO A 36 -13.43 -5.75 -14.28
C PRO A 36 -13.20 -4.49 -15.11
N LYS A 37 -13.05 -4.69 -16.42
CA LYS A 37 -13.03 -3.60 -17.40
C LYS A 37 -14.40 -2.88 -17.35
N GLY A 38 -14.38 -1.55 -17.29
CA GLY A 38 -15.60 -0.73 -17.20
C GLY A 38 -15.77 0.03 -15.87
N ILE A 39 -15.06 -0.37 -14.82
CA ILE A 39 -15.07 0.38 -13.55
C ILE A 39 -14.21 1.66 -13.69
N PRO A 40 -14.74 2.87 -13.41
CA PRO A 40 -13.97 4.11 -13.47
C PRO A 40 -12.76 4.12 -12.53
N ASN A 41 -11.67 4.78 -12.91
CA ASN A 41 -10.52 4.96 -12.02
C ASN A 41 -10.60 6.33 -11.31
N ASN A 42 -11.39 6.41 -10.25
CA ASN A 42 -11.60 7.64 -9.49
C ASN A 42 -11.75 7.38 -7.99
N GLU A 43 -11.83 8.45 -7.21
CA GLU A 43 -11.99 8.39 -5.75
C GLU A 43 -13.19 7.54 -5.31
N GLY A 44 -14.26 7.48 -6.12
CA GLY A 44 -15.43 6.68 -5.82
C GLY A 44 -15.14 5.20 -5.62
N VAL A 45 -14.20 4.65 -6.38
CA VAL A 45 -13.73 3.27 -6.21
C VAL A 45 -12.88 3.15 -4.95
N PHE A 46 -12.01 4.13 -4.69
CA PHE A 46 -11.10 4.08 -3.55
C PHE A 46 -11.82 4.22 -2.20
N ARG A 47 -13.00 4.87 -2.15
CA ARG A 47 -13.84 4.95 -0.93
C ARG A 47 -14.22 3.59 -0.34
N ALA A 48 -14.28 2.53 -1.16
CA ALA A 48 -14.60 1.18 -0.69
C ALA A 48 -13.38 0.45 -0.08
N ILE A 49 -12.20 1.07 -0.10
CA ILE A 49 -10.92 0.48 0.32
C ILE A 49 -10.37 1.31 1.48
N LYS A 50 -10.34 0.73 2.68
CA LYS A 50 -9.67 1.33 3.84
C LYS A 50 -8.25 0.78 3.92
N VAL A 51 -7.26 1.66 4.08
CA VAL A 51 -5.86 1.28 4.28
C VAL A 51 -5.37 1.90 5.57
N THR A 52 -4.82 1.09 6.48
CA THR A 52 -4.32 1.51 7.79
C THR A 52 -2.91 1.01 8.01
N ALA A 53 -2.08 1.84 8.62
CA ALA A 53 -0.72 1.47 9.03
C ALA A 53 -0.33 2.30 10.26
N PRO A 54 0.25 1.70 11.31
CA PRO A 54 0.72 2.45 12.47
C PRO A 54 1.76 3.49 12.06
N GLU A 55 1.72 4.67 12.68
CA GLU A 55 2.75 5.70 12.48
C GLU A 55 4.13 5.17 12.92
N GLY A 56 5.18 5.63 12.25
CA GLY A 56 6.54 5.18 12.56
C GLY A 56 6.91 3.84 11.92
N THR A 57 6.05 3.27 11.09
CA THR A 57 6.33 2.01 10.37
C THR A 57 6.87 2.26 8.97
N ILE A 58 7.46 1.23 8.36
CA ILE A 58 7.93 1.28 6.98
C ILE A 58 6.80 1.56 5.97
N ALA A 59 5.54 1.31 6.36
CA ALA A 59 4.34 1.55 5.57
C ALA A 59 3.66 2.90 5.86
N ASN A 60 3.98 3.56 6.99
CA ASN A 60 3.49 4.89 7.35
C ASN A 60 4.53 5.62 8.20
N MET A 61 5.52 6.16 7.49
CA MET A 61 6.63 6.88 8.10
C MET A 61 6.21 8.23 8.63
N VAL A 62 6.89 8.66 9.68
CA VAL A 62 6.84 10.02 10.21
C VAL A 62 8.24 10.65 10.14
N LEU A 63 8.32 11.98 10.23
CA LEU A 63 9.61 12.67 10.30
C LEU A 63 10.45 12.11 11.46
N PRO A 64 11.77 11.86 11.26
CA PRO A 64 12.61 12.27 10.13
C PRO A 64 12.80 11.20 9.02
N GLY A 65 11.83 10.29 8.81
CA GLY A 65 11.93 9.20 7.84
C GLY A 65 12.13 9.66 6.38
N ALA A 66 13.21 9.21 5.73
CA ALA A 66 13.47 9.51 4.33
C ALA A 66 12.66 8.59 3.39
N CYS A 67 12.17 9.14 2.27
CA CYS A 67 11.25 8.43 1.36
C CYS A 67 11.59 8.54 -0.14
N ALA A 68 12.77 9.07 -0.49
CA ALA A 68 13.16 9.29 -1.89
C ALA A 68 13.23 7.99 -2.74
N ALA A 69 13.55 6.86 -2.11
CA ALA A 69 13.68 5.54 -2.74
C ALA A 69 12.52 4.57 -2.37
N ARG A 70 11.38 5.11 -1.92
CA ARG A 70 10.20 4.34 -1.49
C ARG A 70 9.66 3.34 -2.52
N GLY A 71 9.95 3.55 -3.81
CA GLY A 71 9.61 2.61 -4.88
C GLY A 71 10.13 1.19 -4.63
N LEU A 72 11.30 1.04 -3.98
CA LEU A 72 11.87 -0.27 -3.63
C LEU A 72 10.95 -1.07 -2.67
N THR A 73 10.40 -0.40 -1.66
CA THR A 73 9.40 -0.99 -0.76
C THR A 73 8.07 -1.16 -1.48
N GLY A 74 7.69 -0.19 -2.33
CA GLY A 74 6.49 -0.26 -3.17
C GLY A 74 6.40 -1.51 -4.03
N PHE A 75 7.49 -1.92 -4.69
CA PHE A 75 7.50 -3.17 -5.48
C PHE A 75 7.28 -4.42 -4.62
N ARG A 76 7.80 -4.44 -3.39
CA ARG A 76 7.57 -5.54 -2.44
C ARG A 76 6.12 -5.58 -1.98
N ILE A 77 5.54 -4.42 -1.67
CA ILE A 77 4.11 -4.28 -1.35
C ILE A 77 3.25 -4.81 -2.50
N GLY A 78 3.51 -4.36 -3.74
CA GLY A 78 2.72 -4.78 -4.90
C GLY A 78 2.75 -6.29 -5.11
N ARG A 79 3.93 -6.91 -5.00
CA ARG A 79 4.08 -8.38 -5.09
C ARG A 79 3.26 -9.09 -4.00
N LEU A 80 3.36 -8.64 -2.75
CA LEU A 80 2.61 -9.23 -1.64
C LEU A 80 1.10 -9.11 -1.86
N LEU A 81 0.62 -7.94 -2.29
CA LEU A 81 -0.80 -7.69 -2.51
C LEU A 81 -1.36 -8.56 -3.64
N PHE A 82 -0.66 -8.66 -4.77
CA PHE A 82 -1.10 -9.56 -5.85
C PHE A 82 -1.14 -11.01 -5.41
N TRP A 83 -0.15 -11.47 -4.63
CA TRP A 83 -0.20 -12.81 -4.03
C TRP A 83 -1.41 -12.95 -3.12
N ARG A 84 -1.66 -12.01 -2.20
CA ARG A 84 -2.78 -12.08 -1.26
C ARG A 84 -4.14 -12.10 -1.97
N ILE A 85 -4.35 -11.17 -2.90
CA ILE A 85 -5.58 -11.08 -3.71
C ILE A 85 -5.80 -12.38 -4.48
N GLY A 86 -4.75 -12.93 -5.10
CA GLY A 86 -4.84 -14.18 -5.84
C GLY A 86 -5.22 -15.40 -4.98
N ASN A 87 -4.89 -15.40 -3.69
CA ASN A 87 -5.28 -16.47 -2.76
C ASN A 87 -6.65 -16.27 -2.12
N ASP A 88 -7.20 -15.06 -2.13
CA ASP A 88 -8.54 -14.78 -1.59
C ASP A 88 -9.67 -15.01 -2.63
N VAL A 89 -9.31 -15.22 -3.90
CA VAL A 89 -10.24 -15.52 -5.00
C VAL A 89 -10.23 -16.99 -5.44
N ALA A 90 -9.43 -17.82 -4.74
CA ALA A 90 -9.39 -19.29 -4.90
C ALA A 90 -10.21 -19.95 -3.78
#